data_AF-A0AAV5UL88-F1
#
_entry.id   AF-A0AAV5UL88-F1
#
_cell.length_a   1.000
_cell.length_b   1.000
_cell.length_c   1.000
_cell.angle_alpha   90.00
_cell.angle_beta   90.00
_cell.angle_gamma   90.00
#
_symmetry.space_group_name_H-M   'P 1'
#
loop_
_entity.id
_entity.type
_entity.pdbx_description
1 polymer ?
#
loop_
_entity_poly.entity_id
_entity_poly.type
_entity_poly.pdbx_seq_one_letter_code
_entity_poly.pdbx_strand_id
1 'polypeptide(L)'
;SQEHDFIQTLETSINCGNGNRYWYGNIGLRCVGLECKWDDGSPVTYMNFDGKDDPADVERTRCWAEPVRWAWQDCAGSYAGHCWVCSVKAKTIECEAEETEYKEGCVSVHTSPLDQKSAEASCPGGGHLASIHGYNANGFYTQLAINAEVTGTLYIQYRQ
;
A
#
# COMPACT_ATOMS: atom_id res chain seq x y z
N SER A 1 3.87 4.13 8.64
CA SER A 1 2.78 3.65 9.52
C SER A 1 1.77 2.84 8.72
N GLN A 2 1.09 3.36 7.70
CA GLN A 2 0.06 2.59 6.96
C GLN A 2 0.58 1.33 6.24
N GLU A 3 1.75 1.39 5.59
CA GLU A 3 2.36 0.22 4.91
C GLU A 3 2.81 -0.86 5.91
N HIS A 4 3.38 -0.43 7.04
CA HIS A 4 3.76 -1.32 8.14
C HIS A 4 2.55 -2.04 8.73
N ASP A 5 1.45 -1.32 8.98
CA ASP A 5 0.21 -1.90 9.51
C ASP A 5 -0.41 -2.91 8.52
N PHE A 6 -0.29 -2.65 7.21
CA PHE A 6 -0.72 -3.57 6.16
C PHE A 6 0.11 -4.87 6.13
N ILE A 7 1.44 -4.76 6.21
CA ILE A 7 2.33 -5.93 6.26
C ILE A 7 2.06 -6.75 7.52
N GLN A 8 1.88 -6.12 8.69
CA GLN A 8 1.52 -6.83 9.92
C GLN A 8 0.20 -7.61 9.78
N THR A 9 -0.79 -7.02 9.11
CA THR A 9 -2.08 -7.70 8.86
C THR A 9 -1.89 -8.91 7.96
N LEU A 10 -1.08 -8.79 6.89
CA LEU A 10 -0.73 -9.90 6.02
C LEU A 10 -0.03 -11.03 6.78
N GLU A 11 0.92 -10.74 7.66
CA GLU A 11 1.68 -11.75 8.40
C GLU A 11 0.81 -12.58 9.36
N THR A 12 -0.21 -11.99 9.99
CA THR A 12 -1.17 -12.78 10.78
C THR A 12 -1.97 -13.80 9.96
N SER A 13 -1.98 -13.64 8.63
CA SER A 13 -2.69 -14.52 7.68
C SER A 13 -1.78 -15.46 6.89
N ILE A 14 -0.45 -15.20 6.84
CA ILE A 14 0.50 -15.98 6.06
C ILE A 14 1.10 -17.09 6.93
N ASN A 15 0.70 -18.34 6.66
CA ASN A 15 1.31 -19.52 7.26
C ASN A 15 2.47 -20.03 6.39
N CYS A 16 3.67 -19.51 6.63
CA CYS A 16 4.92 -20.01 6.03
C CYS A 16 5.26 -21.37 6.65
N GLY A 17 4.67 -22.46 6.13
CA GLY A 17 5.04 -23.88 6.34
C GLY A 17 5.68 -24.30 7.68
N ASN A 18 4.95 -25.14 8.43
CA ASN A 18 5.31 -25.90 9.64
C ASN A 18 5.34 -25.11 10.95
N GLY A 19 4.35 -25.42 11.79
CA GLY A 19 4.04 -24.77 13.04
C GLY A 19 5.20 -24.66 14.03
N ASN A 20 5.20 -23.51 14.73
CA ASN A 20 5.87 -23.23 16.00
C ASN A 20 7.27 -22.59 16.01
N ARG A 21 7.71 -21.88 14.97
CA ARG A 21 8.80 -20.89 15.16
C ARG A 21 8.51 -19.58 14.46
N TYR A 22 8.89 -18.49 15.13
CA TYR A 22 8.87 -17.12 14.64
C TYR A 22 9.53 -17.07 13.25
N TRP A 23 8.71 -17.05 12.21
CA TRP A 23 9.19 -16.89 10.84
C TRP A 23 9.28 -15.40 10.56
N TYR A 24 10.47 -15.00 10.16
CA TYR A 24 10.84 -13.63 9.94
C TYR A 24 10.64 -13.31 8.45
N GLY A 25 9.71 -12.40 8.13
CA GLY A 25 9.50 -11.94 6.75
C GLY A 25 10.63 -11.02 6.32
N ASN A 26 11.37 -11.36 5.26
CA ASN A 26 12.42 -10.47 4.76
C ASN A 26 11.77 -9.22 4.14
N ILE A 27 12.11 -8.04 4.65
CA ILE A 27 11.57 -6.74 4.20
C ILE A 27 12.47 -6.00 3.20
N GLY A 28 13.63 -6.56 2.86
CA GLY A 28 14.57 -5.96 1.93
C GLY A 28 15.42 -4.83 2.51
N LEU A 29 15.46 -4.64 3.84
CA LEU A 29 16.37 -3.69 4.50
C LEU A 29 17.70 -4.36 4.82
N ARG A 30 18.81 -3.73 4.41
CA ARG A 30 20.17 -4.15 4.75
C ARG A 30 20.93 -3.02 5.42
N CYS A 31 21.66 -3.33 6.49
CA CYS A 31 22.54 -2.37 7.13
C CYS A 31 23.98 -2.88 7.18
N VAL A 32 24.95 -1.98 6.96
CA VAL A 32 26.38 -2.19 7.22
C VAL A 32 26.80 -1.13 8.22
N GLY A 33 27.18 -1.55 9.43
CA GLY A 33 27.32 -0.60 10.54
C GLY A 33 26.00 0.13 10.81
N LEU A 34 26.06 1.46 10.86
CA LEU A 34 24.91 2.35 11.02
C LEU A 34 24.24 2.75 9.69
N GLU A 35 24.78 2.33 8.54
CA GLU A 35 24.24 2.69 7.23
C GLU A 35 23.23 1.64 6.75
N CYS A 36 21.95 2.03 6.71
CA CYS A 36 20.86 1.18 6.24
C CYS A 36 20.37 1.61 4.85
N LYS A 37 20.05 0.63 4.00
CA LYS A 37 19.53 0.82 2.64
C LYS A 37 18.47 -0.24 2.32
N TRP A 38 17.40 0.18 1.66
CA TRP A 38 16.43 -0.74 1.06
C TRP A 38 16.97 -1.32 -0.25
N ASP A 39 16.66 -2.58 -0.53
CA ASP A 39 17.07 -3.29 -1.74
C ASP A 39 16.47 -2.67 -3.02
N ASP A 40 15.36 -1.94 -2.91
CA ASP A 40 14.71 -1.22 -4.02
C ASP A 40 15.32 0.18 -4.29
N GLY A 41 16.27 0.61 -3.45
CA GLY A 41 16.94 1.91 -3.55
C GLY A 41 16.13 3.10 -3.02
N SER A 42 14.94 2.87 -2.44
CA SER A 42 14.18 3.92 -1.78
C SER A 42 14.93 4.48 -0.56
N PRO A 43 14.71 5.75 -0.18
CA PRO A 43 15.35 6.32 1.01
C PRO A 43 14.80 5.68 2.29
N VAL A 44 15.68 5.41 3.25
CA VAL A 44 15.26 4.93 4.58
C VAL A 44 14.71 6.11 5.39
N THR A 45 13.39 6.29 5.38
CA THR A 45 12.70 7.37 6.11
C THR A 45 11.92 6.89 7.33
N TYR A 46 11.82 5.57 7.52
CA TYR A 46 11.15 4.93 8.65
C TYR A 46 12.01 3.78 9.16
N MET A 47 12.06 3.64 10.49
CA MET A 47 12.78 2.58 11.17
C MET A 47 11.94 2.06 12.33
N ASN A 48 11.85 0.74 12.48
CA ASN A 48 11.11 0.09 13.55
C ASN A 48 11.90 -1.07 14.18
N PHE A 49 13.17 -0.82 14.46
CA PHE A 49 14.04 -1.80 15.10
C PHE A 49 13.53 -2.16 16.50
N ASP A 50 13.68 -3.43 16.90
CA ASP A 50 13.64 -3.75 18.31
C ASP A 50 14.94 -3.21 18.93
N GLY A 51 14.87 -2.36 19.96
CA GLY A 51 16.05 -1.64 20.48
C GLY A 51 17.19 -2.52 21.01
N LYS A 52 17.02 -3.84 21.04
CA LYS A 52 18.08 -4.84 21.30
C LYS A 52 18.85 -5.23 20.04
N ASP A 53 18.24 -5.02 18.89
CA ASP A 53 18.68 -5.45 17.58
C ASP A 53 19.17 -4.28 16.72
N ASP A 54 19.03 -3.03 17.18
CA ASP A 54 19.45 -1.79 16.50
C ASP A 54 20.75 -1.95 15.68
N PRO A 55 20.84 -1.28 14.51
CA PRO A 55 22.08 -1.22 13.76
C PRO A 55 23.23 -0.82 14.69
N ALA A 56 24.23 -1.68 14.79
CA ALA A 56 25.39 -1.47 15.62
C ALA A 56 26.57 -1.14 14.71
N ASP A 57 27.56 -0.41 15.24
CA ASP A 57 28.81 -0.09 14.54
C ASP A 57 29.70 -1.34 14.42
N VAL A 58 29.24 -2.28 13.60
CA VAL A 58 29.92 -3.51 13.23
C VAL A 58 29.97 -3.59 11.71
N GLU A 59 31.14 -3.86 11.14
CA GLU A 59 31.36 -3.98 9.69
C GLU A 59 30.74 -5.26 9.07
N ARG A 60 29.62 -5.72 9.61
CA ARG A 60 28.90 -6.90 9.11
C ARG A 60 27.58 -6.48 8.51
N THR A 61 27.30 -6.99 7.31
CA THR A 61 26.01 -6.82 6.66
C THR A 61 24.94 -7.59 7.42
N ARG A 62 23.94 -6.88 7.92
CA ARG A 62 22.75 -7.45 8.57
C ARG A 62 21.53 -7.23 7.69
N CYS A 63 20.69 -8.25 7.62
CA CYS A 63 19.41 -8.19 6.94
C CYS A 63 18.32 -8.13 7.98
N TRP A 64 17.28 -7.35 7.73
CA TRP A 64 16.20 -7.20 8.69
C TRP A 64 14.96 -7.93 8.22
N ALA A 65 14.21 -8.36 9.21
CA ALA A 65 12.97 -9.04 8.98
C ALA A 65 11.95 -8.67 10.05
N GLU A 66 10.69 -8.72 9.64
CA GLU A 66 9.55 -8.28 10.44
C GLU A 66 8.97 -9.48 11.20
N PRO A 67 8.84 -9.32 12.52
CA PRO A 67 7.53 -9.26 13.17
C PRO A 67 7.22 -7.82 13.61
N VAL A 68 6.29 -7.60 14.57
CA VAL A 68 5.88 -6.29 15.14
C VAL A 68 7.03 -5.27 15.32
N ARG A 69 8.26 -5.74 15.56
CA ARG A 69 9.49 -4.96 15.43
C ARG A 69 10.50 -5.70 14.57
N TRP A 70 11.33 -4.93 13.85
CA TRP A 70 12.38 -5.47 13.00
C TRP A 70 13.47 -6.10 13.86
N ALA A 71 13.81 -7.35 13.53
CA ALA A 71 14.92 -8.09 14.11
C ALA A 71 15.97 -8.36 13.03
N TRP A 72 17.25 -8.30 13.40
CA TRP A 72 18.32 -8.57 12.44
C TRP A 72 18.58 -10.08 12.33
N GLN A 73 19.03 -10.49 11.16
CA GLN A 73 19.51 -11.83 10.85
C GLN A 73 20.70 -11.76 9.89
N ASP A 74 21.47 -12.85 9.85
CA ASP A 74 22.56 -12.99 8.89
C ASP A 74 21.99 -13.08 7.46
N CYS A 75 22.47 -12.21 6.57
CA CYS A 75 22.04 -12.17 5.16
C CYS A 75 22.42 -13.42 4.34
N ALA A 76 23.29 -14.30 4.88
CA ALA A 76 23.96 -15.35 4.12
C ALA A 76 23.25 -16.72 4.17
N GLY A 77 22.12 -16.85 4.86
CA GLY A 77 21.45 -18.15 5.01
C GLY A 77 20.42 -18.42 3.93
N SER A 78 20.59 -19.51 3.17
CA SER A 78 19.52 -20.20 2.44
C SER A 78 18.58 -20.87 3.44
N TYR A 79 17.91 -20.08 4.27
CA TYR A 79 16.97 -20.58 5.26
C TYR A 79 15.69 -20.97 4.52
N ALA A 80 15.46 -22.27 4.36
CA ALA A 80 14.40 -22.86 3.55
C ALA A 80 12.97 -22.69 4.14
N GLY A 81 12.69 -21.59 4.83
CA GLY A 81 11.39 -21.33 5.46
C GLY A 81 11.00 -19.86 5.62
N HIS A 82 11.77 -18.90 5.10
CA HIS A 82 11.32 -17.50 5.13
C HIS A 82 10.34 -17.21 4.02
N CYS A 83 9.26 -16.51 4.36
CA CYS A 83 8.48 -15.79 3.38
C CYS A 83 9.15 -14.46 3.06
N TRP A 84 8.86 -13.95 1.86
CA TRP A 84 9.28 -12.64 1.41
C TRP A 84 8.05 -11.90 0.89
N VAL A 85 8.03 -10.59 1.10
CA VAL A 85 7.01 -9.70 0.52
C VAL A 85 7.69 -8.94 -0.62
N CYS A 86 7.17 -9.10 -1.84
CA CYS A 86 7.60 -8.28 -2.95
C CYS A 86 6.75 -7.01 -2.97
N SER A 87 7.39 -5.84 -2.85
CA SER A 87 6.79 -4.58 -3.26
C SER A 87 7.07 -4.38 -4.75
N VAL A 88 6.06 -3.91 -5.47
CA VAL A 88 6.22 -3.45 -6.86
C VAL A 88 5.80 -2.00 -6.88
N LYS A 89 6.50 -1.18 -7.68
CA LYS A 89 6.04 0.19 -7.93
C LYS A 89 4.60 0.10 -8.43
N ALA A 90 3.72 0.94 -7.88
CA ALA A 90 2.37 1.07 -8.39
C ALA A 90 2.44 1.24 -9.92
N LYS A 91 1.63 0.47 -10.64
CA LYS A 91 1.52 0.67 -12.09
C LYS A 91 1.12 2.13 -12.29
N THR A 92 1.83 2.85 -13.16
CA THR A 92 1.40 4.18 -13.58
C THR A 92 -0.01 4.05 -14.14
N ILE A 93 -0.92 4.83 -13.58
CA ILE A 93 -2.31 4.83 -14.00
C ILE A 93 -2.41 5.90 -15.08
N GLU A 94 -2.60 5.46 -16.32
CA GLU A 94 -2.89 6.35 -17.43
C GLU A 94 -4.41 6.56 -17.47
N CYS A 95 -4.85 7.73 -17.03
CA CYS A 95 -6.24 8.14 -17.13
C CYS A 95 -6.54 8.71 -18.52
N GLU A 96 -7.76 8.50 -18.99
CA GLU A 96 -8.24 9.09 -20.23
C GLU A 96 -8.41 10.62 -20.11
N ALA A 97 -8.56 11.32 -21.22
CA ALA A 97 -8.55 12.80 -21.26
C ALA A 97 -9.62 13.49 -20.38
N GLU A 98 -10.71 12.80 -20.04
CA GLU A 98 -11.81 13.30 -19.20
C GLU A 98 -11.80 12.72 -17.77
N GLU A 99 -10.76 11.95 -17.46
CA GLU A 99 -10.57 11.33 -16.15
C GLU A 99 -9.48 12.06 -15.37
N THR A 100 -9.65 12.09 -14.05
CA THR A 100 -8.67 12.63 -13.11
C THR A 100 -8.12 11.49 -12.28
N GLU A 101 -6.79 11.36 -12.22
CA GLU A 101 -6.12 10.39 -11.35
C GLU A 101 -6.42 10.73 -9.89
N TYR A 102 -6.84 9.71 -9.13
CA TYR A 102 -7.02 9.81 -7.70
C TYR A 102 -6.63 8.49 -7.02
N LYS A 103 -5.54 8.54 -6.24
CA LYS A 103 -4.90 7.37 -5.63
C LYS A 103 -4.52 6.32 -6.69
N GLU A 104 -5.06 5.11 -6.56
CA GLU A 104 -4.78 3.96 -7.42
C GLU A 104 -5.89 3.76 -8.46
N GLY A 105 -6.52 4.84 -8.93
CA GLY A 105 -7.52 4.78 -10.00
C GLY A 105 -7.76 6.10 -10.72
N CYS A 106 -8.65 6.05 -11.70
CA CYS A 106 -9.13 7.19 -12.47
C CYS A 106 -10.58 7.50 -12.11
N VAL A 107 -10.95 8.78 -12.13
CA VAL A 107 -12.29 9.25 -11.78
C VAL A 107 -12.78 10.23 -12.83
N SER A 108 -13.99 10.02 -13.35
CA SER A 108 -14.71 10.96 -14.20
C SER A 108 -16.02 11.41 -13.55
N VAL A 109 -16.52 12.59 -13.94
CA VAL A 109 -17.85 13.07 -13.55
C VAL A 109 -18.75 13.09 -14.77
N HIS A 110 -19.85 12.36 -14.71
CA HIS A 110 -20.86 12.32 -15.76
C HIS A 110 -22.07 13.16 -15.34
N THR A 111 -22.41 14.18 -16.13
CA THR A 111 -23.46 15.16 -15.81
C THR A 111 -24.82 14.83 -16.43
N SER A 112 -24.87 13.84 -17.34
CA SER A 112 -26.11 13.34 -17.91
C SER A 112 -26.96 12.65 -16.83
N PRO A 113 -28.22 13.08 -16.63
CA PRO A 113 -29.06 12.52 -15.58
C PRO A 113 -29.45 11.08 -15.90
N LEU A 114 -29.14 10.18 -14.96
CA LEU A 114 -29.50 8.77 -15.00
C LEU A 114 -30.07 8.37 -13.63
N ASP A 115 -30.79 7.26 -13.54
CA ASP A 115 -31.01 6.63 -12.24
C ASP A 115 -29.73 5.91 -11.76
N GLN A 116 -29.69 5.55 -10.48
CA GLN A 116 -28.49 4.94 -9.88
C GLN A 116 -28.02 3.66 -10.59
N LYS A 117 -28.96 2.82 -11.05
CA LYS A 117 -28.63 1.54 -11.70
C LYS A 117 -28.05 1.78 -13.09
N SER A 118 -28.65 2.69 -13.86
CA SER A 118 -28.14 3.09 -15.16
C SER A 118 -26.80 3.82 -15.04
N ALA A 119 -26.60 4.65 -14.01
CA ALA A 119 -25.34 5.33 -13.75
C ALA A 119 -24.21 4.32 -13.49
N GLU A 120 -24.41 3.34 -12.61
CA GLU A 120 -23.45 2.26 -12.36
C GLU A 120 -23.10 1.47 -13.63
N ALA A 121 -24.11 1.11 -14.44
CA ALA A 121 -23.89 0.37 -15.68
C ALA A 121 -23.22 1.21 -16.77
N SER A 122 -23.24 2.53 -16.67
CA SER A 122 -22.66 3.45 -17.65
C SER A 122 -21.19 3.79 -17.41
N CYS A 123 -20.63 3.38 -16.27
CA CYS A 123 -19.23 3.65 -15.93
C CYS A 123 -18.28 3.05 -16.99
N PRO A 124 -17.36 3.85 -17.55
CA PRO A 124 -16.48 3.40 -18.62
C PRO A 124 -15.45 2.36 -18.13
N GLY A 125 -14.88 1.60 -19.07
CA GLY A 125 -13.77 0.68 -18.78
C GLY A 125 -14.08 -0.48 -17.82
N GLY A 126 -15.36 -0.76 -17.54
CA GLY A 126 -15.75 -1.71 -16.50
C GLY A 126 -15.60 -1.16 -15.09
N GLY A 127 -15.53 0.16 -14.93
CA GLY A 127 -15.53 0.86 -13.66
C GLY A 127 -16.89 0.81 -12.93
N HIS A 128 -16.95 1.50 -11.81
CA HIS A 128 -18.10 1.53 -10.90
C HIS A 128 -18.30 2.94 -10.35
N LEU A 129 -19.47 3.23 -9.77
CA LEU A 129 -19.67 4.48 -9.05
C LEU A 129 -18.64 4.62 -7.92
N ALA A 130 -18.12 5.83 -7.74
CA ALA A 130 -17.07 6.11 -6.77
C ALA A 130 -17.50 5.78 -5.33
N SER A 131 -16.58 5.25 -4.54
CA SER A 131 -16.78 4.94 -3.11
C SER A 131 -15.96 5.86 -2.21
N ILE A 132 -16.57 6.35 -1.13
CA ILE A 132 -15.95 7.31 -0.21
C ILE A 132 -15.47 6.58 1.05
N HIS A 133 -14.15 6.44 1.19
CA HIS A 133 -13.51 5.75 2.32
C HIS A 133 -12.88 6.69 3.35
N GLY A 134 -13.26 7.97 3.37
CA GLY A 134 -12.77 8.91 4.37
C GLY A 134 -12.89 10.38 3.96
N TYR A 135 -12.49 11.28 4.87
CA TYR A 135 -12.63 12.72 4.72
C TYR A 135 -11.94 13.27 3.47
N ASN A 136 -10.70 12.84 3.18
CA ASN A 136 -9.96 13.32 2.01
C ASN A 136 -10.62 12.90 0.69
N ALA A 137 -11.17 11.68 0.63
CA ALA A 137 -11.93 11.23 -0.55
C ALA A 137 -13.20 12.05 -0.73
N ASN A 138 -13.93 12.32 0.35
CA ASN A 138 -15.12 13.17 0.28
C ASN A 138 -14.80 14.58 -0.25
N GLY A 139 -13.72 15.20 0.26
CA GLY A 139 -13.27 16.52 -0.19
C GLY A 139 -12.88 16.53 -1.67
N PHE A 140 -12.13 15.51 -2.11
CA PHE A 140 -11.76 15.35 -3.52
C PHE A 140 -12.98 15.25 -4.44
N TYR A 141 -13.91 14.32 -4.18
CA TYR A 141 -15.09 14.15 -5.04
C TYR A 141 -16.02 15.36 -5.02
N THR A 142 -16.11 16.06 -3.88
CA THR A 142 -16.86 17.32 -3.78
C THR A 142 -16.26 18.38 -4.69
N GLN A 143 -14.94 18.57 -4.65
CA GLN A 143 -14.29 19.56 -5.51
C GLN A 143 -14.39 19.17 -6.99
N LEU A 144 -14.27 17.89 -7.30
CA LEU A 144 -14.42 17.38 -8.67
C LEU A 144 -15.83 17.66 -9.21
N ALA A 145 -16.86 17.45 -8.39
CA ALA A 145 -18.25 17.78 -8.72
C ALA A 145 -18.47 19.27 -8.97
N ILE A 146 -17.91 20.13 -8.10
CA ILE A 146 -17.99 21.59 -8.24
C ILE A 146 -17.31 22.05 -9.53
N ASN A 147 -16.12 21.51 -9.83
CA ASN A 147 -15.37 21.84 -11.04
C ASN A 147 -16.11 21.39 -12.32
N ALA A 148 -16.91 20.33 -12.23
CA ALA A 148 -17.79 19.86 -13.29
C ALA A 148 -19.16 20.58 -13.31
N GLU A 149 -19.31 21.67 -12.56
CA GLU A 149 -20.51 22.50 -12.47
C GLU A 149 -21.77 21.72 -12.05
N VAL A 150 -21.61 20.67 -11.25
CA VAL A 150 -22.75 19.90 -10.74
C VAL A 150 -23.47 20.71 -9.66
N THR A 151 -24.72 21.09 -9.94
CA THR A 151 -25.58 21.86 -9.01
C THR A 151 -26.60 20.99 -8.26
N GLY A 152 -26.44 19.67 -8.28
CA GLY A 152 -27.41 18.70 -7.75
C GLY A 152 -26.77 17.57 -6.95
N THR A 153 -27.47 16.44 -6.87
CA THR A 153 -27.00 15.23 -6.17
C THR A 153 -26.20 14.34 -7.12
N LEU A 154 -25.12 13.73 -6.62
CA LEU A 154 -24.37 12.70 -7.32
C LEU A 154 -24.63 11.33 -6.72
N TYR A 155 -24.70 10.32 -7.57
CA TYR A 155 -24.68 8.93 -7.13
C TYR A 155 -23.25 8.52 -6.79
N ILE A 156 -23.08 7.97 -5.59
CA ILE A 156 -21.85 7.33 -5.11
C ILE A 156 -22.21 5.90 -4.69
N GLN A 157 -21.24 4.99 -4.80
CA GLN A 157 -21.44 3.62 -4.33
C GLN A 157 -21.20 3.55 -2.82
N TYR A 158 -22.18 2.99 -2.11
CA TYR A 158 -21.98 2.55 -0.75
C TYR A 158 -21.62 1.06 -0.76
N ARG A 159 -20.38 0.72 -0.39
CA ARG A 159 -20.00 -0.67 -0.07
C ARG A 159 -19.89 -0.80 1.44
N GLN A 160 -20.71 -1.68 2.03
CA GLN A 160 -20.55 -2.16 3.40
C GLN A 160 -19.42 -3.18 3.46
#